data_AF-A0A6P1X2U4-F1
#
_entry.id   AF-A0A6P1X2U4-F1
#
_cell.length_a   1.000
_cell.length_b   1.000
_cell.length_c   1.000
_cell.angle_alpha   90.00
_cell.angle_beta   90.00
_cell.angle_gamma   90.00
#
_symmetry.space_group_name_H-M   'P 1'
#
loop_
_entity.id
_entity.type
_entity.pdbx_description
1 polymer ?
#
loop_
_entity_poly.entity_id
_entity_poly.type
_entity_poly.pdbx_seq_one_letter_code
_entity_poly.pdbx_strand_id
1 'polypeptide(L)'
;MNVKKHYTILSLYIFFLLLGIMYNHFTDINDYVRVSNECFFNFNKVIHYVKNNGFVYLLLCLGLITYRVTTVINIIVNGFMLGMYFIPMIQIGGFAFLLHGIPELTALYIGAYIGFSSIQGILDDKKKYLVMFLMGNLLIVIAALIETYLTPLVF
;
A
#
# COMPACT_ATOMS: atom_id res chain seq x y z
N MET A 1 8.61 -21.60 -8.63
CA MET A 1 8.18 -20.32 -8.01
C MET A 1 9.25 -19.28 -8.29
N ASN A 2 8.96 -18.15 -8.93
CA ASN A 2 10.00 -17.25 -9.47
C ASN A 2 10.50 -16.27 -8.39
N VAL A 3 11.38 -16.78 -7.52
CA VAL A 3 11.96 -16.12 -6.33
C VAL A 3 12.48 -14.69 -6.62
N LYS A 4 12.96 -14.44 -7.84
CA LYS A 4 13.47 -13.13 -8.28
C LYS A 4 12.45 -12.00 -8.14
N LYS A 5 11.15 -12.25 -8.43
CA LYS A 5 10.11 -11.20 -8.38
C LYS A 5 9.92 -10.65 -6.98
N HIS A 6 9.84 -11.55 -6.00
CA HIS A 6 9.62 -11.19 -4.60
C HIS A 6 10.76 -10.30 -4.09
N TYR A 7 12.01 -10.68 -4.38
CA TYR A 7 13.16 -9.87 -4.01
C TYR A 7 13.17 -8.51 -4.69
N THR A 8 12.84 -8.41 -5.99
CA THR A 8 12.78 -7.12 -6.67
C THR A 8 11.74 -6.19 -6.05
N ILE A 9 10.54 -6.69 -5.75
CA ILE A 9 9.47 -5.88 -5.15
C ILE A 9 9.91 -5.38 -3.76
N LEU A 10 10.38 -6.30 -2.91
CA LEU A 10 10.80 -5.98 -1.55
C LEU A 10 12.02 -5.06 -1.51
N SER A 11 13.02 -5.31 -2.35
CA SER A 11 14.25 -4.51 -2.37
C SER A 11 13.97 -3.09 -2.83
N LEU A 12 13.14 -2.90 -3.87
CA LEU A 12 12.72 -1.57 -4.30
C LEU A 12 11.93 -0.86 -3.19
N TYR A 13 10.95 -1.54 -2.61
CA TYR A 13 10.11 -0.94 -1.58
C TYR A 13 10.93 -0.51 -0.35
N ILE A 14 11.78 -1.41 0.17
CA ILE A 14 12.64 -1.13 1.34
C ILE A 14 13.64 -0.01 1.02
N PHE A 15 14.27 -0.04 -0.16
CA PHE A 15 15.23 1.00 -0.54
C PHE A 15 14.59 2.38 -0.56
N PHE A 16 13.42 2.53 -1.20
CA PHE A 16 12.74 3.83 -1.26
C PHE A 16 12.10 4.24 0.06
N LEU A 17 11.67 3.28 0.89
CA LEU A 17 11.28 3.54 2.27
C LEU A 17 12.42 4.15 3.07
N LEU A 18 13.62 3.58 3.00
CA LEU A 18 14.80 4.12 3.68
C LEU A 18 15.17 5.51 3.15
N LEU A 19 15.10 5.74 1.83
CA LEU A 19 15.30 7.06 1.25
C LEU A 19 14.28 8.09 1.76
N GLY A 20 13.01 7.71 1.91
CA GLY A 20 11.97 8.57 2.48
C GLY A 20 12.25 8.94 3.95
N ILE A 21 12.70 7.97 4.75
CA ILE A 21 13.09 8.22 6.16
C ILE A 21 14.29 9.17 6.22
N MET A 22 15.30 8.94 5.39
CA MET A 22 16.46 9.84 5.30
C MET A 22 16.03 11.26 4.91
N TYR A 23 15.13 11.38 3.93
CA TYR A 23 14.61 12.67 3.48
C TYR A 23 13.88 13.42 4.60
N ASN A 24 12.99 12.75 5.34
CA ASN A 24 12.30 13.34 6.50
C ASN A 24 13.32 13.88 7.52
N HIS A 25 14.37 13.10 7.83
CA HIS A 25 15.42 13.52 8.77
C HIS A 25 16.17 14.79 8.33
N PHE A 26 16.44 14.96 7.03
CA PHE A 26 17.12 16.15 6.51
C PHE A 26 16.24 17.39 6.39
N THR A 27 14.94 17.20 6.18
CA THR A 27 14.00 18.28 5.90
C THR A 27 13.21 18.73 7.13
N ASP A 28 13.38 18.03 8.26
CA ASP A 28 12.72 18.33 9.53
C ASP A 28 11.20 18.49 9.39
N ILE A 29 10.58 17.60 8.61
CA ILE A 29 9.12 17.55 8.46
C ILE A 29 8.54 17.02 9.79
N ASN A 30 8.39 17.93 10.75
CA ASN A 30 7.93 17.68 12.11
C ASN A 30 6.64 18.47 12.46
N ASP A 31 5.91 18.98 11.45
CA ASP A 31 4.62 19.63 11.68
C ASP A 31 3.52 18.59 11.98
N TYR A 32 3.38 18.25 13.27
CA TYR A 32 2.36 17.34 13.77
C TYR A 32 1.14 18.11 14.28
N VAL A 33 0.12 18.21 13.44
CA VAL A 33 -1.22 18.53 13.93
C VAL A 33 -1.91 17.21 14.26
N ARG A 34 -2.08 16.93 15.56
CA ARG A 34 -2.94 15.84 16.02
C ARG A 34 -4.39 16.22 15.70
N VAL A 35 -4.89 15.79 14.55
CA VAL A 35 -6.30 15.99 14.18
C VAL A 35 -7.13 14.95 14.91
N SER A 36 -7.64 15.29 16.10
CA SER A 36 -8.67 14.49 16.77
C SER A 36 -9.96 14.61 15.96
N ASN A 37 -10.29 13.57 15.19
CA ASN A 37 -11.57 13.52 14.50
C ASN A 37 -12.63 12.97 15.46
N GLU A 38 -13.50 13.84 15.97
CA GLU A 38 -14.67 13.49 16.81
C GLU A 38 -15.77 12.72 16.04
N CYS A 39 -15.63 12.55 14.72
CA CYS A 39 -16.64 11.86 13.91
C CYS A 39 -16.43 10.34 13.91
N PHE A 40 -17.18 9.66 14.79
CA PHE A 40 -17.50 8.25 14.68
C PHE A 40 -18.08 7.93 13.29
N PHE A 41 -17.49 6.94 12.62
CA PHE A 41 -17.88 6.32 11.36
C PHE A 41 -18.43 7.24 10.24
N ASN A 42 -17.65 7.38 9.16
CA ASN A 42 -18.12 8.05 7.95
C ASN A 42 -17.97 7.14 6.74
N PHE A 43 -19.09 6.63 6.21
CA PHE A 43 -19.08 5.76 5.04
C PHE A 43 -18.48 6.42 3.79
N ASN A 44 -18.56 7.75 3.66
CA ASN A 44 -17.90 8.47 2.57
C ASN A 44 -16.38 8.39 2.68
N LYS A 45 -15.82 8.33 3.91
CA LYS A 45 -14.39 8.09 4.12
C LYS A 45 -14.00 6.66 3.70
N VAL A 46 -14.80 5.65 4.04
CA VAL A 46 -14.57 4.27 3.57
C VAL A 46 -14.51 4.23 2.04
N ILE A 47 -15.51 4.81 1.36
CA ILE A 47 -15.53 4.85 -0.11
C ILE A 47 -14.30 5.58 -0.65
N HIS A 48 -13.89 6.68 -0.02
CA HIS A 48 -12.70 7.43 -0.42
C HIS A 48 -11.43 6.57 -0.36
N TYR A 49 -11.19 5.88 0.77
CA TYR A 49 -10.02 5.01 0.94
C TYR A 49 -10.03 3.81 0.00
N VAL A 50 -11.19 3.17 -0.19
CA VAL A 50 -11.34 2.08 -1.17
C VAL A 50 -11.04 2.56 -2.59
N LYS A 51 -11.52 3.75 -2.98
CA LYS A 51 -11.24 4.31 -4.31
C LYS A 51 -9.75 4.61 -4.48
N ASN A 52 -9.13 5.24 -3.50
CA ASN A 52 -7.74 5.66 -3.61
C ASN A 52 -6.80 4.45 -3.66
N ASN A 53 -6.89 3.55 -2.67
CA ASN A 53 -6.04 2.37 -2.59
C ASN A 53 -6.39 1.33 -3.66
N GLY A 54 -7.67 1.22 -4.02
CA GLY A 54 -8.14 0.41 -5.14
C GLY A 54 -7.56 0.88 -6.48
N PHE A 55 -7.51 2.19 -6.71
CA PHE A 55 -6.89 2.75 -7.92
C PHE A 55 -5.39 2.44 -7.97
N VAL A 56 -4.66 2.63 -6.87
CA VAL A 56 -3.22 2.29 -6.79
C VAL A 56 -3.00 0.78 -7.05
N TYR A 57 -3.83 -0.09 -6.48
CA TYR A 57 -3.77 -1.52 -6.74
C TYR A 57 -3.99 -1.88 -8.21
N LEU A 58 -4.96 -1.25 -8.87
CA LEU A 58 -5.19 -1.42 -10.31
C LEU A 58 -3.98 -0.92 -11.13
N LEU A 59 -3.38 0.22 -10.77
CA LEU A 59 -2.15 0.70 -11.41
C LEU A 59 -0.98 -0.28 -11.25
N LEU A 60 -0.84 -0.90 -10.07
CA LEU A 60 0.17 -1.93 -9.84
C LEU A 60 -0.06 -3.14 -10.75
N CYS A 61 -1.31 -3.58 -10.90
CA CYS A 61 -1.66 -4.68 -11.81
C CYS A 61 -1.44 -4.34 -13.30
N LEU A 62 -1.65 -3.07 -13.68
CA LEU A 62 -1.45 -2.59 -15.05
C LEU A 62 -0.01 -2.71 -15.55
N GLY A 63 0.97 -2.90 -14.65
CA GLY A 63 2.35 -3.22 -15.03
C GLY A 63 2.48 -4.42 -15.94
N LEU A 64 1.50 -5.33 -15.92
CA LEU A 64 1.42 -6.44 -16.87
C LEU A 64 1.44 -5.97 -18.33
N ILE A 65 0.77 -4.85 -18.61
CA ILE A 65 0.57 -4.29 -19.96
C ILE A 65 1.61 -3.20 -20.25
N THR A 66 2.02 -2.45 -19.23
CA THR A 66 2.95 -1.31 -19.39
C THR A 66 4.41 -1.70 -19.13
N TYR A 67 4.81 -2.94 -19.42
CA TYR A 67 6.18 -3.42 -19.20
C TYR A 67 6.74 -3.14 -17.79
N ARG A 68 5.89 -3.27 -16.77
CA ARG A 68 6.19 -3.07 -15.32
C ARG A 68 6.45 -1.64 -14.89
N VAL A 69 6.46 -0.67 -15.81
CA VAL A 69 6.76 0.74 -15.51
C VAL A 69 5.83 1.31 -14.43
N THR A 70 4.52 1.14 -14.61
CA THR A 70 3.52 1.60 -13.63
C THR A 70 3.67 0.93 -12.27
N THR A 71 4.03 -0.36 -12.23
CA THR A 71 4.28 -1.07 -10.98
C THR A 71 5.50 -0.52 -10.26
N VAL A 72 6.61 -0.33 -10.98
CA VAL A 72 7.86 0.20 -10.42
C VAL A 72 7.64 1.61 -9.86
N ILE A 73 7.02 2.50 -10.64
CA ILE A 73 6.75 3.88 -10.19
C ILE A 73 5.87 3.87 -8.93
N ASN A 74 4.81 3.05 -8.88
CA ASN A 74 3.97 2.98 -7.69
C ASN A 74 4.70 2.44 -6.47
N ILE A 75 5.55 1.42 -6.61
CA ILE A 75 6.36 0.90 -5.51
C ILE A 75 7.29 1.99 -4.98
N ILE A 76 7.95 2.72 -5.88
CA ILE A 76 8.87 3.82 -5.54
C ILE A 76 8.14 4.89 -4.75
N VAL A 77 7.03 5.40 -5.29
CA VAL A 77 6.28 6.51 -4.69
C VAL A 77 5.67 6.08 -3.36
N ASN A 78 5.03 4.91 -3.28
CA ASN A 78 4.42 4.45 -2.02
C ASN A 78 5.47 4.14 -0.95
N GLY A 79 6.59 3.50 -1.32
CA GLY A 79 7.69 3.25 -0.38
C GLY A 79 8.28 4.54 0.15
N PHE A 80 8.58 5.50 -0.73
CA PHE A 80 9.12 6.80 -0.35
C PHE A 80 8.15 7.61 0.52
N MET A 81 6.87 7.71 0.14
CA MET A 81 5.86 8.42 0.92
C MET A 81 5.70 7.80 2.30
N LEU A 82 5.61 6.47 2.42
CA LEU A 82 5.55 5.81 3.71
C LEU A 82 6.79 6.12 4.56
N GLY A 83 7.98 6.10 3.95
CA GLY A 83 9.23 6.46 4.62
C GLY A 83 9.25 7.90 5.14
N MET A 84 8.77 8.86 4.34
CA MET A 84 8.68 10.26 4.76
C MET A 84 7.76 10.47 5.96
N TYR A 85 6.66 9.72 6.03
CA TYR A 85 5.69 9.81 7.13
C TYR A 85 5.95 8.84 8.26
N PHE A 86 6.98 8.00 8.18
CA PHE A 86 7.20 6.92 9.15
C PHE A 86 7.50 7.44 10.57
N ILE A 87 8.45 8.37 10.70
CA ILE A 87 8.80 9.00 11.98
C ILE A 87 7.61 9.77 12.55
N PRO A 88 6.97 10.68 11.77
CA PRO A 88 5.69 11.30 12.13
C PRO A 88 4.67 10.36 12.73
N MET A 89 4.41 9.27 12.01
CA MET A 89 3.37 8.31 12.33
C MET A 89 3.67 7.62 13.66
N ILE A 90 4.92 7.21 13.92
CA ILE A 90 5.30 6.60 15.20
C ILE A 90 5.05 7.56 16.36
N GLN A 91 5.41 8.84 16.22
CA GLN A 91 5.30 9.82 17.30
C GLN A 91 3.86 10.11 17.74
N ILE A 92 2.89 9.97 16.83
CA ILE A 92 1.47 10.23 17.13
C ILE A 92 0.69 9.00 17.60
N GLY A 93 1.29 7.79 17.64
CA GLY A 93 0.59 6.55 18.02
C GLY A 93 0.58 5.48 16.92
N GLY A 94 1.56 5.50 16.02
CA GLY A 94 1.62 4.74 14.77
C GLY A 94 1.47 3.22 14.84
N PHE A 95 1.38 2.62 16.02
CA PHE A 95 0.97 1.23 16.16
C PHE A 95 -0.45 0.98 15.63
N ALA A 96 -1.38 1.93 15.77
CA ALA A 96 -2.72 1.75 15.19
C ALA A 96 -2.72 1.82 13.66
N PHE A 97 -1.70 2.44 13.05
CA PHE A 97 -1.51 2.38 11.60
C PHE A 97 -1.29 0.95 11.11
N LEU A 98 -0.56 0.12 11.87
CA LEU A 98 -0.32 -1.27 11.48
C LEU A 98 -1.60 -2.09 11.33
N LEU A 99 -2.69 -1.71 12.00
CA LEU A 99 -3.97 -2.40 11.91
C LEU A 99 -4.54 -2.39 10.49
N HIS A 100 -4.50 -1.25 9.79
CA HIS A 100 -4.96 -1.14 8.40
C HIS A 100 -3.81 -1.25 7.40
N GLY A 101 -2.62 -0.79 7.78
CA GLY A 101 -1.41 -0.81 6.94
C GLY A 101 -0.95 -2.22 6.58
N ILE A 102 -1.09 -3.23 7.46
CA ILE A 102 -0.73 -4.62 7.12
C ILE A 102 -1.63 -5.17 5.99
N PRO A 103 -2.98 -5.13 6.10
CA PRO A 103 -3.87 -5.51 4.99
C PRO A 103 -3.59 -4.74 3.71
N GLU A 104 -3.40 -3.43 3.79
CA GLU A 104 -3.14 -2.57 2.63
C GLU A 104 -1.82 -2.93 1.93
N LEU A 105 -0.72 -2.98 2.66
CA LEU A 105 0.59 -3.33 2.12
C LEU A 105 0.59 -4.74 1.52
N THR A 106 -0.15 -5.67 2.12
CA THR A 106 -0.32 -7.02 1.56
C THR A 106 -1.09 -6.97 0.24
N ALA A 107 -2.14 -6.17 0.13
CA ALA A 107 -2.87 -5.97 -1.11
C ALA A 107 -1.98 -5.36 -2.20
N LEU A 108 -1.27 -4.27 -1.89
CA LEU A 108 -0.36 -3.61 -2.83
C LEU A 108 0.76 -4.57 -3.27
N TYR A 109 1.29 -5.38 -2.36
CA TYR A 109 2.27 -6.42 -2.71
C TYR A 109 1.71 -7.45 -3.70
N ILE A 110 0.48 -7.92 -3.49
CA ILE A 110 -0.20 -8.82 -4.42
C ILE A 110 -0.34 -8.15 -5.79
N GLY A 111 -0.77 -6.89 -5.83
CA GLY A 111 -0.92 -6.13 -7.07
C GLY A 111 0.41 -5.98 -7.81
N ALA A 112 1.48 -5.68 -7.08
CA ALA A 112 2.83 -5.64 -7.62
C ALA A 112 3.27 -7.00 -8.18
N TYR A 113 3.01 -8.09 -7.46
CA TYR A 113 3.33 -9.44 -7.94
C TYR A 113 2.62 -9.79 -9.25
N ILE A 114 1.36 -9.39 -9.38
CA ILE A 114 0.59 -9.52 -10.62
C ILE A 114 1.25 -8.67 -11.72
N GLY A 115 1.55 -7.39 -11.46
CA GLY A 115 2.19 -6.49 -12.43
C GLY A 115 3.59 -6.94 -12.90
N PHE A 116 4.36 -7.62 -12.05
CA PHE A 116 5.66 -8.21 -12.40
C PHE A 116 5.56 -9.57 -13.11
N SER A 117 4.36 -10.12 -13.25
CA SER A 117 4.16 -11.40 -13.94
C SER A 117 4.12 -11.25 -15.45
N SER A 118 4.41 -12.34 -16.17
CA SER A 118 4.28 -12.37 -17.62
C SER A 118 2.86 -12.73 -18.01
N ILE A 119 2.38 -12.22 -19.14
CA ILE A 119 1.06 -12.56 -19.68
C ILE A 119 0.93 -14.08 -19.84
N GLN A 120 1.96 -14.74 -20.41
CA GLN A 120 1.97 -16.20 -20.55
C GLN A 120 1.79 -16.91 -19.20
N GLY A 121 2.54 -16.49 -18.16
CA GLY A 121 2.44 -17.10 -16.84
C GLY A 121 1.07 -16.90 -16.16
N ILE A 122 0.34 -15.82 -16.52
CA ILE A 122 -1.03 -15.61 -16.07
C ILE A 122 -2.00 -16.52 -16.83
N LEU A 123 -1.81 -16.67 -18.14
CA LEU A 123 -2.62 -17.54 -18.97
C LEU A 123 -2.47 -19.02 -18.61
N ASP A 124 -1.27 -19.42 -18.16
CA ASP A 124 -0.98 -20.78 -17.72
C ASP A 124 -1.67 -21.12 -16.38
N ASP A 125 -1.93 -20.13 -15.51
CA ASP A 125 -2.57 -20.34 -14.20
C ASP A 125 -3.60 -19.23 -13.87
N LYS A 126 -4.62 -19.11 -14.72
CA LYS A 126 -5.65 -18.05 -14.62
C LYS A 126 -6.35 -18.03 -13.28
N LYS A 127 -6.63 -19.21 -12.72
CA LYS A 127 -7.37 -19.35 -11.45
C LYS A 127 -6.58 -18.75 -10.29
N LYS A 128 -5.28 -19.03 -10.20
CA LYS A 128 -4.42 -18.43 -9.18
C LYS A 128 -4.41 -16.90 -9.28
N TYR A 129 -4.19 -16.36 -10.47
CA TYR A 129 -4.10 -14.91 -10.66
C TYR A 129 -5.44 -14.20 -10.42
N LEU A 130 -6.56 -14.83 -10.77
CA LEU A 130 -7.90 -14.33 -10.42
C LEU A 130 -8.11 -14.31 -8.90
N VAL A 131 -7.75 -15.38 -8.20
CA VAL A 131 -7.87 -15.45 -6.73
C VAL A 131 -6.99 -14.38 -6.09
N MET A 132 -5.74 -14.22 -6.54
CA MET A 132 -4.85 -13.15 -6.08
C MET A 132 -5.48 -11.78 -6.32
N PHE A 133 -6.02 -11.55 -7.53
CA PHE A 133 -6.65 -10.28 -7.88
C PHE A 133 -7.81 -9.94 -6.94
N LEU A 134 -8.72 -10.89 -6.71
CA LEU A 134 -9.87 -10.73 -5.82
C LEU A 134 -9.45 -10.56 -4.36
N MET A 135 -8.44 -11.31 -3.91
CA MET A 135 -7.92 -11.23 -2.55
C MET A 135 -7.29 -9.86 -2.26
N GLY A 136 -6.55 -9.28 -3.21
CA GLY A 136 -6.03 -7.92 -3.07
C GLY A 136 -7.13 -6.87 -2.95
N ASN A 137 -8.19 -6.95 -3.78
CA ASN A 137 -9.34 -6.05 -3.66
C ASN A 137 -10.06 -6.18 -2.31
N LEU A 138 -10.26 -7.42 -1.84
CA LEU A 138 -10.86 -7.67 -0.54
C LEU A 138 -10.03 -7.08 0.60
N LEU A 139 -8.71 -7.24 0.56
CA LEU A 139 -7.80 -6.66 1.55
C LEU A 139 -7.83 -5.12 1.56
N ILE A 140 -8.01 -4.46 0.41
CA ILE A 140 -8.19 -3.00 0.34
C ILE A 140 -9.48 -2.57 1.03
N VAL A 141 -10.57 -3.30 0.81
CA VAL A 141 -11.84 -3.02 1.49
C VAL A 141 -11.68 -3.21 3.00
N ILE A 142 -11.05 -4.30 3.43
CA ILE A 142 -10.76 -4.55 4.85
C ILE A 142 -9.88 -3.44 5.44
N ALA A 143 -8.82 -3.01 4.75
CA ALA A 143 -7.96 -1.92 5.18
C ALA A 143 -8.74 -0.63 5.40
N ALA A 144 -9.57 -0.23 4.43
CA ALA A 144 -10.39 0.98 4.52
C ALA A 144 -11.43 0.93 5.67
N LEU A 145 -12.01 -0.25 5.92
CA LEU A 145 -12.87 -0.46 7.08
C LEU A 145 -12.05 -0.33 8.38
N ILE A 146 -10.91 -0.99 8.51
CA ILE A 146 -10.09 -0.88 9.72
C ILE A 146 -9.66 0.57 9.94
N GLU A 147 -9.25 1.27 8.89
CA GLU A 147 -8.83 2.68 8.94
C GLU A 147 -9.94 3.61 9.41
N THR A 148 -11.18 3.39 8.94
CA THR A 148 -12.30 4.27 9.28
C THR A 148 -12.96 3.91 10.61
N TYR A 149 -12.90 2.65 11.04
CA TYR A 149 -13.62 2.15 12.22
C TYR A 149 -12.72 1.91 13.43
N LEU A 150 -11.55 1.31 13.26
CA LEU A 150 -10.70 0.85 14.36
C LEU A 150 -9.57 1.83 14.66
N THR A 151 -8.92 2.39 13.64
CA THR A 151 -7.84 3.35 13.84
C THR A 151 -8.27 4.55 14.71
N PRO A 152 -9.46 5.16 14.54
CA PRO A 152 -9.88 6.29 15.36
C PRO A 152 -10.23 5.91 16.81
N LEU A 153 -10.52 4.64 17.11
CA LEU A 153 -10.80 4.19 18.48
C LEU A 153 -9.53 4.04 19.32
N VAL A 154 -8.38 3.96 18.67
CA VAL A 154 -7.07 3.73 19.29
C VAL A 154 -6.23 5.01 19.31
N PHE A 155 -6.69 6.11 18.69
CA PHE A 155 -5.96 7.37 18.48
C PHE A 155 -6.58 8.59 19.17
#